data_AF-A0A6I5NN45-F1
#
_entry.id   AF-A0A6I5NN45-F1
#
_cell.length_a   1.000
_cell.length_b   1.000
_cell.length_c   1.000
_cell.angle_alpha   90.00
_cell.angle_beta   90.00
_cell.angle_gamma   90.00
#
_symmetry.space_group_name_H-M   'P 1'
#
loop_
_entity.id
_entity.type
_entity.pdbx_description
1 polymer ?
#
loop_
_entity_poly.entity_id
_entity_poly.type
_entity_poly.pdbx_seq_one_letter_code
_entity_poly.pdbx_strand_id
1 'polypeptide(L)' 'MNIDSSAQVKAVARYIRMSPHKVRRVLDQIRGRSYREALIILEFMPYRACEPILKVLRSAVANAEHNEGLDP' A
#
# COMPACT_ATOMS: atom_id res chain seq x y z
N MET A 1 -4.75 -14.57 8.56
CA MET A 1 -4.66 -15.30 7.29
C MET A 1 -3.21 -15.34 6.88
N ASN A 2 -2.60 -16.52 6.90
CA ASN A 2 -1.27 -16.73 6.34
C ASN A 2 -1.42 -16.72 4.82
N ILE A 3 -0.77 -15.76 4.18
CA ILE A 3 -0.67 -15.67 2.72
C ILE A 3 0.52 -16.55 2.35
N ASP A 4 0.29 -17.53 1.47
CA ASP A 4 1.31 -18.41 0.93
C ASP A 4 2.49 -17.59 0.39
N SER A 5 3.70 -17.96 0.81
CA SER A 5 4.89 -17.11 0.73
C SER A 5 5.63 -17.17 -0.61
N SER A 6 5.01 -17.70 -1.66
CA SER A 6 5.70 -18.02 -2.91
C SER A 6 5.84 -16.85 -3.89
N ALA A 7 5.00 -15.81 -3.79
CA ALA A 7 5.06 -14.63 -4.66
C ALA A 7 4.71 -13.35 -3.88
N GLN A 8 5.66 -12.88 -3.05
CA GLN A 8 5.51 -11.64 -2.29
C GLN A 8 6.32 -10.51 -2.93
N VAL A 9 5.64 -9.45 -3.34
CA VAL A 9 6.25 -8.21 -3.82
C VAL A 9 6.24 -7.18 -2.70
N LYS A 10 7.32 -6.41 -2.60
CA LYS A 10 7.47 -5.36 -1.58
C LYS A 10 7.88 -4.03 -2.20
N ALA A 11 7.37 -2.94 -1.62
CA ALA A 11 7.85 -1.59 -1.83
C ALA A 11 8.04 -0.90 -0.48
N VAL A 12 9.09 -0.09 -0.35
CA VAL A 12 9.45 0.59 0.91
C VAL A 12 9.75 2.05 0.64
N ALA A 13 9.00 2.95 1.29
CA ALA A 13 9.34 4.36 1.36
C ALA A 13 10.00 4.67 2.72
N ARG A 14 11.20 5.25 2.67
CA ARG A 14 11.96 5.66 3.86
C ARG A 14 11.92 7.18 4.02
N TYR A 15 12.18 7.65 5.24
CA TYR A 15 12.29 9.09 5.58
C TYR A 15 11.04 9.93 5.34
N ILE A 16 9.86 9.32 5.45
CA ILE A 16 8.58 10.05 5.38
C ILE A 16 8.49 11.03 6.56
N ARG A 17 8.30 12.31 6.26
CA ARG A 17 8.20 13.39 7.25
C ARG A 17 6.83 13.42 7.93
N MET A 18 6.43 12.33 8.58
CA MET A 18 5.15 12.20 9.27
C MET A 18 5.26 11.31 10.51
N SER A 19 4.45 11.60 11.53
CA SER A 19 4.38 10.76 12.73
C SER A 19 3.90 9.33 12.38
N PRO A 20 4.54 8.29 12.93
CA PRO A 20 4.14 6.90 12.70
C PRO A 20 2.67 6.62 13.02
N HIS A 21 2.11 7.27 14.05
CA HIS A 21 0.72 7.08 14.45
C HIS A 21 -0.28 7.58 13.40
N LYS A 22 0.03 8.69 12.72
CA LYS A 22 -0.82 9.24 11.65
C LYS A 22 -0.87 8.31 10.45
N VAL A 23 0.26 7.69 10.11
CA VAL A 23 0.38 6.73 9.01
C VAL A 23 -0.31 5.41 9.38
N ARG A 24 -0.06 4.89 10.59
CA ARG A 24 -0.63 3.62 11.05
C ARG A 24 -2.16 3.61 11.05
N ARG A 25 -2.79 4.73 11.45
CA ARG A 25 -4.25 4.90 11.38
C ARG A 25 -4.82 4.58 10.00
N VAL A 26 -4.15 5.00 8.93
CA VAL A 26 -4.58 4.76 7.55
C VAL A 26 -4.24 3.33 7.12
N LEU A 27 -3.04 2.85 7.45
CA LEU A 27 -2.61 1.49 7.11
C LEU A 27 -3.53 0.42 7.70
N ASP A 28 -4.05 0.63 8.91
CA ASP A 28 -4.96 -0.32 9.54
C ASP A 28 -6.31 -0.40 8.81
N GLN A 29 -6.73 0.63 8.05
CA GLN A 29 -7.96 0.60 7.26
C GLN A 29 -7.84 -0.25 5.99
N ILE A 30 -6.65 -0.30 5.39
CA ILE A 30 -6.40 -0.97 4.10
C ILE A 30 -5.79 -2.38 4.26
N ARG A 31 -5.42 -2.78 5.49
CA ARG A 31 -4.81 -4.10 5.74
C ARG A 31 -5.82 -5.21 5.45
N GLY A 32 -5.41 -6.17 4.63
CA GLY A 32 -6.24 -7.33 4.27
C GLY A 32 -7.30 -7.05 3.21
N ARG A 33 -7.30 -5.85 2.60
CA ARG A 33 -8.19 -5.49 1.49
C ARG A 33 -7.52 -5.72 0.15
N SER A 34 -8.33 -5.85 -0.90
CA SER A 34 -7.85 -5.90 -2.29
C SER A 34 -7.22 -4.55 -2.70
N TYR A 35 -6.38 -4.58 -3.75
CA TYR A 35 -5.74 -3.37 -4.26
C TYR A 35 -6.77 -2.29 -4.68
N ARG A 36 -7.83 -2.71 -5.39
CA ARG A 36 -8.90 -1.80 -5.86
C ARG A 36 -9.65 -1.17 -4.69
N GLU A 37 -9.99 -1.94 -3.66
CA GLU A 37 -10.63 -1.41 -2.45
C GLU A 37 -9.73 -0.42 -1.71
N ALA A 38 -8.44 -0.74 -1.57
CA ALA A 38 -7.48 0.13 -0.91
C ALA A 38 -7.34 1.48 -1.63
N LEU A 39 -7.36 1.50 -2.96
CA LEU A 39 -7.34 2.73 -3.76
C LEU A 39 -8.55 3.62 -3.46
N ILE A 40 -9.77 3.04 -3.51
CA ILE A 40 -11.01 3.78 -3.24
C ILE A 40 -10.97 4.36 -1.82
N ILE A 41 -10.59 3.56 -0.82
CA ILE A 41 -10.51 4.02 0.56
C ILE A 41 -9.52 5.18 0.70
N LEU A 42 -8.35 5.09 0.09
CA LEU A 42 -7.33 6.13 0.18
C LEU A 42 -7.74 7.42 -0.53
N GLU A 43 -8.51 7.33 -1.62
CA GLU A 43 -8.98 8.48 -2.40
C GLU A 43 -10.03 9.32 -1.64
N PHE A 44 -10.95 8.66 -0.92
CA PHE A 44 -12.02 9.36 -0.20
C PHE A 44 -11.70 9.69 1.28
N MET A 45 -10.52 9.31 1.77
CA MET A 45 -10.15 9.48 3.17
C MET A 45 -9.51 10.85 3.45
N PRO A 46 -9.96 11.59 4.49
CA PRO A 46 -9.56 12.98 4.72
C PRO A 46 -8.21 13.12 5.45
N TYR A 47 -7.25 12.21 5.23
CA TYR A 47 -5.95 12.23 5.90
C TYR A 47 -4.80 12.49 4.93
N ARG A 48 -3.89 13.40 5.30
CA ARG A 48 -2.66 13.67 4.52
C ARG A 48 -1.73 12.46 4.41
N ALA A 49 -1.88 11.47 5.28
CA ALA A 49 -1.12 10.23 5.24
C ALA A 49 -1.46 9.36 4.01
N CYS A 50 -2.59 9.60 3.35
CA CYS A 50 -2.99 8.82 2.17
C CYS A 50 -2.03 9.00 1.00
N GLU A 51 -1.52 10.21 0.79
CA GLU A 51 -0.64 10.51 -0.36
C GLU A 51 0.66 9.67 -0.38
N PRO A 52 1.47 9.61 0.70
CA PRO A 52 2.66 8.77 0.70
C PRO A 52 2.32 7.27 0.63
N ILE A 53 1.21 6.83 1.23
CA ILE A 53 0.78 5.42 1.21
C ILE A 53 0.38 5.01 -0.22
N LEU A 54 -0.37 5.86 -0.92
CA LEU A 54 -0.81 5.63 -2.29
C LEU A 54 0.37 5.55 -3.25
N LYS A 55 1.41 6.38 -3.07
CA LYS A 55 2.67 6.28 -3.82
C LYS A 55 3.35 4.91 -3.62
N VAL A 56 3.41 4.43 -2.38
CA VAL A 56 4.01 3.12 -2.06
C VAL A 56 3.20 1.96 -2.66
N LEU A 57 1.87 2.02 -2.57
CA LEU A 57 0.99 1.01 -3.17
C LEU A 57 1.17 0.92 -4.69
N ARG A 58 1.20 2.06 -5.38
CA ARG A 58 1.46 2.10 -6.82
C ARG A 58 2.84 1.53 -7.17
N SER A 59 3.87 1.85 -6.38
CA SER A 59 5.20 1.27 -6.56
C SER A 59 5.23 -0.25 -6.33
N ALA A 60 4.46 -0.77 -5.38
CA ALA A 60 4.37 -2.21 -5.14
C ALA A 60 3.74 -2.93 -6.33
N VAL A 61 2.67 -2.38 -6.92
CA VAL A 61 2.05 -2.93 -8.12
C VAL A 61 2.98 -2.87 -9.32
N ALA A 62 3.63 -1.73 -9.56
CA ALA A 62 4.60 -1.62 -10.66
C ALA A 62 5.75 -2.64 -10.52
N ASN A 63 6.21 -2.91 -9.29
CA ASN A 63 7.21 -3.95 -9.05
C ASN A 63 6.66 -5.36 -9.34
N ALA A 64 5.37 -5.60 -9.07
CA ALA A 64 4.72 -6.87 -9.32
C ALA A 64 4.53 -7.12 -10.83
N GLU A 65 4.08 -6.12 -11.56
CA GLU A 65 3.90 -6.16 -13.01
C GLU A 65 5.24 -6.35 -13.73
N HIS A 66 6.25 -5.54 -13.38
CA HIS A 66 7.49 -5.48 -14.15
C HIS A 66 8.48 -6.59 -13.81
N ASN A 67 8.58 -6.97 -12.52
CA ASN A 67 9.62 -7.92 -12.09
C ASN A 67 9.10 -9.37 -11.97
N GLU A 68 7.83 -9.54 -11.61
CA GLU A 68 7.23 -10.87 -11.39
C GLU A 68 6.18 -11.24 -12.46
N GLY A 69 5.83 -10.32 -13.36
CA GLY A 69 4.83 -10.55 -14.41
C GLY A 69 3.43 -10.80 -13.88
N LEU A 70 3.11 -10.29 -12.69
CA LEU A 70 1.84 -10.49 -12.00
C LEU A 70 0.80 -9.44 -12.43
N ASP A 71 -0.48 -9.84 -12.47
CA ASP A 71 -1.61 -8.96 -12.79
C ASP A 71 -2.16 -8.27 -11.51
N PRO A 72 -2.53 -6.97 -11.54
CA PRO A 72 -2.93 -6.18 -10.35
C PRO A 72 -4.32 -6.41 -9.76
#